data_AF-W4QXD0-F1
#
_entry.id   AF-W4QXD0-F1
#
_cell.length_a   1.000
_cell.length_b   1.000
_cell.length_c   1.000
_cell.angle_alpha   90.00
_cell.angle_beta   90.00
_cell.angle_gamma   90.00
#
_symmetry.space_group_name_H-M   'P 1'
#
loop_
_entity.id
_entity.type
_entity.pdbx_description
1 polymer ?
#
loop_
_entity_poly.entity_id
_entity_poly.type
_entity_poly.pdbx_seq_one_letter_code
_entity_poly.pdbx_strand_id
1 'polypeptide(L)'
;MLAVLLFVILLGLAFFIDFFRKLLFGSKESNMTELWKELDEQEWFQTISNDPKAREWIKSDKKTGLLNDPYFVRKIIENEVHRETFVRYIIEKTK
;
A
#
# COMPACT_ATOMS: atom_id res chain seq x y z
N MET A 1 -1.65 20.42 24.82
CA MET A 1 -0.33 19.86 24.45
C MET A 1 -0.44 18.62 23.56
N LEU A 2 -1.21 17.59 23.94
CA LEU A 2 -1.41 16.36 23.12
C LEU A 2 -1.92 16.60 21.69
N ALA A 3 -2.87 17.54 21.51
CA ALA A 3 -3.41 17.87 20.19
C ALA A 3 -2.37 18.49 19.22
N VAL A 4 -1.42 19.27 19.76
CA VAL A 4 -0.34 19.87 18.98
C VAL A 4 0.67 18.80 18.56
N LEU A 5 0.93 17.83 19.44
CA LEU A 5 1.82 16.70 19.14
C LEU A 5 1.27 15.82 18.00
N LEU A 6 -0.03 15.51 18.04
CA LEU A 6 -0.74 14.77 16.99
C LEU A 6 -0.72 15.50 15.64
N PHE A 7 -0.88 16.83 15.66
CA PHE A 7 -0.85 17.64 14.45
C PHE A 7 0.54 17.66 13.79
N VAL A 8 1.62 17.68 14.60
CA VAL A 8 3.00 17.62 14.11
C VAL A 8 3.33 16.24 13.53
N ILE A 9 2.81 15.15 14.10
CA ILE A 9 2.99 13.79 13.57
C ILE A 9 2.27 13.63 12.22
N LEU A 10 1.04 14.13 12.10
CA LEU A 10 0.27 14.11 10.86
C LEU A 10 0.94 14.93 9.75
N LEU A 11 1.48 16.11 10.07
CA LEU A 11 2.21 16.93 9.09
C LEU A 11 3.58 16.34 8.72
N GLY A 12 4.26 15.68 9.68
CA GLY A 12 5.52 14.97 9.43
C GLY A 12 5.34 13.82 8.45
N LEU A 13 4.29 13.01 8.62
CA LEU A 13 3.99 11.85 7.77
C LEU A 13 3.80 12.24 6.29
N ALA A 14 3.08 13.33 6.01
CA ALA A 14 2.92 13.83 4.63
C ALA A 14 4.26 14.24 3.99
N PHE A 15 5.19 14.79 4.78
CA PHE A 15 6.50 15.24 4.29
C PHE A 15 7.47 14.06 4.03
N PHE A 16 7.34 12.97 4.78
CA PHE A 16 8.18 11.79 4.59
C PHE A 16 7.77 10.97 3.35
N ILE A 17 6.51 10.97 2.93
CA ILE A 17 6.04 10.22 1.75
C ILE A 17 6.81 10.64 0.49
N ASP A 18 6.94 11.95 0.22
CA ASP A 18 7.70 12.44 -0.95
C ASP A 18 9.22 12.23 -0.79
N PHE A 19 9.73 12.24 0.44
CA PHE A 19 11.14 11.97 0.71
C PHE A 19 11.51 10.50 0.46
N PHE A 20 10.68 9.55 0.89
CA PHE A 20 10.84 8.13 0.56
C PHE A 20 10.64 7.86 -0.93
N ARG A 21 9.67 8.54 -1.55
CA ARG A 21 9.46 8.48 -3.00
C ARG A 21 10.73 8.86 -3.76
N LYS A 22 11.40 9.95 -3.40
CA LYS A 22 12.61 10.36 -4.13
C LYS A 22 13.86 9.50 -3.80
N LEU A 23 13.92 8.92 -2.60
CA LEU A 23 15.04 8.07 -2.18
C LEU A 23 14.99 6.66 -2.79
N LEU A 24 13.79 6.13 -3.07
CA LEU A 24 13.59 4.80 -3.67
C LEU A 24 13.51 4.82 -5.20
N PHE A 25 13.22 5.97 -5.83
CA PHE A 25 13.00 6.09 -7.29
C PHE A 25 14.29 6.26 -8.12
N GLY A 26 15.38 5.62 -7.69
CA GLY A 26 16.60 5.47 -8.50
C GLY A 26 16.48 4.31 -9.51
N SER A 27 15.75 4.52 -10.61
CA SER A 27 15.93 3.86 -11.92
C SER A 27 16.29 2.35 -11.97
N LYS A 28 15.67 1.50 -11.16
CA LYS A 28 15.79 0.04 -11.31
C LYS A 28 14.39 -0.54 -11.30
N GLU A 29 14.14 -1.51 -12.18
CA GLU A 29 12.98 -2.42 -12.12
C GLU A 29 12.73 -2.76 -10.65
N SER A 30 11.70 -2.17 -10.03
CA SER A 30 11.47 -2.38 -8.61
C SER A 30 11.23 -3.86 -8.40
N ASN A 31 12.11 -4.50 -7.63
CA ASN A 31 11.96 -5.89 -7.29
C ASN A 31 10.58 -6.06 -6.65
N MET A 32 9.81 -7.04 -7.12
CA MET A 32 8.45 -7.27 -6.64
C MET A 32 8.37 -7.40 -5.11
N THR A 33 9.44 -7.94 -4.51
CA THR A 33 9.60 -8.04 -3.05
C THR A 33 9.62 -6.67 -2.37
N GLU A 34 10.29 -5.68 -2.96
CA GLU A 34 10.35 -4.32 -2.43
C GLU A 34 9.00 -3.61 -2.57
N LEU A 35 8.33 -3.80 -3.71
CA LEU A 35 6.98 -3.27 -3.92
C LEU A 35 5.96 -3.84 -2.94
N TRP A 36 6.04 -5.14 -2.62
CA TRP A 36 5.20 -5.72 -1.58
C TRP A 36 5.51 -5.18 -0.21
N LYS A 37 6.78 -4.95 0.11
CA LYS A 37 7.15 -4.35 1.38
C LYS A 37 6.57 -2.94 1.51
N GLU A 38 6.69 -2.12 0.46
CA GLU A 38 6.11 -0.78 0.41
C GLU A 38 4.58 -0.79 0.50
N LEU A 39 3.93 -1.77 -0.14
CA LEU A 39 2.50 -2.00 -0.04
C LEU A 39 2.08 -2.41 1.38
N ASP A 40 2.84 -3.29 2.03
CA ASP A 40 2.60 -3.79 3.38
C ASP A 40 2.80 -2.69 4.45
N GLU A 41 3.59 -1.65 4.14
CA GLU A 41 3.77 -0.46 4.97
C GLU A 41 2.60 0.54 4.87
N GLN A 42 1.70 0.39 3.88
CA GLN A 42 0.56 1.29 3.73
C GLN A 42 -0.53 1.02 4.78
N GLU A 43 -0.94 2.06 5.53
CA GLU A 43 -1.97 1.95 6.58
C GLU A 43 -3.31 1.36 6.08
N TRP A 44 -3.74 1.77 4.88
CA TRP A 44 -4.98 1.26 4.28
C TRP A 44 -4.87 -0.23 3.95
N PHE A 45 -3.69 -0.71 3.55
CA PHE A 45 -3.46 -2.11 3.20
C PHE A 45 -3.35 -2.98 4.46
N GLN A 46 -2.72 -2.46 5.51
CA GLN A 46 -2.71 -3.09 6.84
C GLN A 46 -4.14 -3.23 7.39
N THR A 47 -4.97 -2.20 7.23
CA THR A 47 -6.36 -2.21 7.70
C THR A 47 -7.16 -3.35 7.07
N ILE A 48 -7.01 -3.58 5.76
CA ILE A 48 -7.69 -4.68 5.05
C ILE A 48 -7.08 -6.03 5.43
N SER A 49 -5.76 -6.10 5.57
CA SER A 49 -5.02 -7.31 5.93
C SER A 49 -5.28 -7.79 7.38
N ASN A 50 -5.97 -6.98 8.19
CA ASN A 50 -6.43 -7.40 9.51
C ASN A 50 -7.57 -8.43 9.45
N ASP A 51 -8.35 -8.44 8.36
CA ASP A 51 -9.33 -9.51 8.11
C ASP A 51 -8.61 -10.80 7.68
N PRO A 52 -8.80 -11.92 8.40
CA PRO A 52 -8.17 -13.20 8.04
C PRO A 52 -8.49 -13.67 6.62
N LYS A 53 -9.73 -13.51 6.14
CA LYS A 53 -10.13 -13.91 4.78
C LYS A 53 -9.42 -13.05 3.73
N ALA A 54 -9.36 -11.74 3.97
CA ALA A 54 -8.67 -10.83 3.06
C ALA A 54 -7.16 -11.09 3.04
N ARG A 55 -6.56 -11.40 4.19
CA ARG A 55 -5.14 -11.78 4.28
C ARG A 55 -4.81 -13.03 3.47
N GLU A 56 -5.64 -14.07 3.56
CA GLU A 56 -5.46 -15.30 2.78
C GLU A 56 -5.61 -15.04 1.28
N TRP A 57 -6.63 -14.26 0.90
CA TRP A 57 -6.84 -13.85 -0.49
C TRP A 57 -5.65 -13.04 -1.03
N ILE A 58 -5.18 -12.04 -0.30
CA ILE A 58 -4.01 -11.20 -0.66
C ILE A 58 -2.77 -12.07 -0.86
N LYS A 59 -2.54 -13.06 0.02
CA LYS A 59 -1.40 -13.98 -0.10
C LYS A 59 -1.48 -14.84 -1.38
N SER A 60 -2.68 -15.20 -1.80
CA SER A 60 -2.90 -15.88 -3.08
C SER A 60 -2.66 -14.92 -4.25
N ASP A 61 -3.20 -13.71 -4.19
CA ASP A 61 -3.11 -12.71 -5.25
C ASP A 61 -1.68 -12.23 -5.48
N LYS A 62 -0.85 -12.12 -4.42
CA LYS A 62 0.60 -11.87 -4.54
C LYS A 62 1.32 -12.94 -5.39
N LYS A 63 0.80 -14.17 -5.49
CA LYS A 63 1.46 -15.24 -6.27
C LYS A 63 0.99 -15.32 -7.71
N THR A 64 -0.30 -15.10 -7.95
CA THR A 64 -0.93 -15.43 -9.23
C THR A 64 -1.89 -14.36 -9.77
N GLY A 65 -2.03 -13.24 -9.06
CA GLY A 65 -3.05 -12.23 -9.35
C GLY A 65 -2.47 -10.85 -9.62
N LEU A 66 -3.28 -9.82 -9.33
CA LEU A 66 -2.95 -8.42 -9.66
C LEU A 66 -1.76 -7.92 -8.83
N LEU A 67 -1.64 -8.40 -7.59
CA LEU A 67 -0.50 -8.14 -6.75
C LEU A 67 0.77 -8.87 -7.20
N ASN A 68 0.79 -9.62 -8.30
CA ASN A 68 2.02 -10.12 -8.94
C ASN A 68 2.51 -9.19 -10.09
N ASP A 69 1.75 -8.14 -10.43
CA ASP A 69 2.12 -7.16 -11.45
C ASP A 69 2.77 -5.93 -10.79
N PRO A 70 4.08 -5.68 -11.01
CA PRO A 70 4.79 -4.54 -10.45
C PRO A 70 4.15 -3.19 -10.81
N TYR A 71 3.64 -3.04 -12.04
CA TYR A 71 3.02 -1.81 -12.50
C TYR A 71 1.70 -1.56 -11.78
N PHE A 72 0.89 -2.60 -11.62
CA PHE A 72 -0.35 -2.51 -10.86
C PHE A 72 -0.11 -2.14 -9.40
N VAL A 73 0.84 -2.82 -8.74
CA VAL A 73 1.17 -2.55 -7.33
C VAL A 73 1.67 -1.12 -7.15
N ARG A 74 2.56 -0.64 -8.01
CA ARG A 74 3.00 0.77 -8.00
C ARG A 74 1.81 1.72 -8.14
N LYS A 75 0.91 1.44 -9.08
CA LYS A 75 -0.25 2.27 -9.39
C LYS A 75 -1.24 2.41 -8.22
N ILE A 76 -1.50 1.32 -7.48
CA ILE A 76 -2.39 1.37 -6.29
C ILE A 76 -1.72 2.03 -5.07
N ILE A 77 -0.39 2.01 -5.00
CA ILE A 77 0.35 2.75 -3.97
C ILE A 77 0.24 4.25 -4.25
N GLU A 78 0.51 4.67 -5.50
CA GLU A 78 0.63 6.09 -5.87
C GLU A 78 -0.69 6.82 -6.12
N ASN A 79 -1.77 6.11 -6.47
CA ASN A 79 -3.02 6.73 -6.90
C ASN A 79 -4.22 6.25 -6.06
N GLU A 80 -4.87 7.19 -5.38
CA GLU A 80 -5.99 6.93 -4.48
C GLU A 80 -7.22 6.32 -5.19
N VAL A 81 -7.54 6.73 -6.41
CA VAL A 81 -8.68 6.18 -7.17
C VAL A 81 -8.45 4.70 -7.50
N HIS A 82 -7.23 4.35 -7.91
CA HIS A 82 -6.86 2.96 -8.18
C HIS A 82 -6.82 2.13 -6.90
N ARG A 83 -6.33 2.72 -5.80
CA ARG A 83 -6.38 2.12 -4.46
C ARG A 83 -7.81 1.79 -4.06
N GLU A 84 -8.73 2.76 -4.06
CA GLU A 84 -10.12 2.54 -3.66
C GLU A 84 -10.82 1.46 -4.50
N THR A 85 -10.52 1.42 -5.79
CA THR A 85 -11.05 0.40 -6.70
C THR A 85 -10.55 -0.98 -6.28
N PHE A 86 -9.26 -1.10 -5.96
CA PHE A 86 -8.67 -2.34 -5.50
C PHE A 86 -9.18 -2.77 -4.12
N VAL A 87 -9.37 -1.83 -3.19
CA VAL A 87 -9.97 -2.11 -1.88
C VAL A 87 -11.38 -2.68 -2.04
N ARG A 88 -12.22 -2.05 -2.87
CA ARG A 88 -13.56 -2.56 -3.18
C ARG A 88 -13.52 -3.96 -3.77
N TYR A 89 -12.61 -4.19 -4.71
CA TYR A 89 -12.41 -5.50 -5.32
C TYR A 89 -12.05 -6.59 -4.29
N ILE A 90 -11.14 -6.31 -3.35
CA ILE A 90 -10.81 -7.25 -2.27
C ILE A 90 -12.06 -7.55 -1.44
N ILE A 91 -12.76 -6.52 -0.97
CA ILE A 91 -13.97 -6.67 -0.13
C ILE A 91 -15.02 -7.53 -0.82
N GLU A 92 -15.22 -7.36 -2.13
CA GLU A 92 -16.16 -8.18 -2.90
C GLU A 92 -15.73 -9.64 -3.01
N LYS A 93 -14.43 -9.93 -3.09
CA LYS A 93 -13.89 -11.29 -3.15
C LYS A 93 -13.86 -12.00 -1.80
N THR A 94 -13.92 -11.26 -0.69
CA THR A 94 -13.73 -11.80 0.66
C THR A 94 -15.00 -11.78 1.52
N LYS A 95 -16.10 -11.21 1.01
CA LYS A 95 -17.45 -11.40 1.58
C LYS A 95 -17.80 -12.89 1.65
#